data_AF-A0A7R8XBN8-F1
#
_entry.id   AF-A0A7R8XBN8-F1
#
_cell.length_a   1.000
_cell.length_b   1.000
_cell.length_c   1.000
_cell.angle_alpha   90.00
_cell.angle_beta   90.00
_cell.angle_gamma   90.00
#
_symmetry.space_group_name_H-M   'P 1'
#
loop_
_entity.id
_entity.type
_entity.pdbx_description
1 polymer ?
#
loop_
_entity_poly.entity_id
_entity_poly.type
_entity_poly.pdbx_seq_one_letter_code
_entity_poly.pdbx_strand_id
1 'polypeptide(L)'
;MSSQRGNVQRTRGQKHQNSSAFKNTLHDKSKKTQDMNSMALFNMCARCQDIIQWKIKFKKYKPLSVPRKCVKCQEKTIKRAYMIICDPCVSGTGVCAKCGKNAGIVVRQEDAQLQPSLETMFRDQIKCLSERRRRTFLRYLNKLQSTSSVQDGKEDAMAKAEEKLKELKLSVDEDLESLTSHSEESENDP
;
A
#
# COMPACT_ATOMS: atom_id res chain seq x y z
N MET A 1 -18.60 -18.00 52.71
CA MET A 1 -17.85 -17.16 51.75
C MET A 1 -18.08 -17.70 50.35
N SER A 2 -18.52 -16.87 49.40
CA SER A 2 -18.83 -17.31 48.03
C SER A 2 -17.55 -17.62 47.25
N SER A 3 -17.41 -18.86 46.78
CA SER A 3 -16.31 -19.39 45.97
C SER A 3 -16.64 -19.40 44.47
N GLN A 4 -17.70 -18.71 44.05
CA GLN A 4 -18.13 -18.74 42.65
C GLN A 4 -17.18 -17.91 41.78
N ARG A 5 -16.39 -18.61 40.96
CA ARG A 5 -15.61 -17.99 39.88
C ARG A 5 -16.57 -17.21 38.99
N GLY A 6 -16.40 -15.90 38.96
CA GLY A 6 -17.32 -14.94 38.37
C GLY A 6 -17.74 -15.32 36.96
N ASN A 7 -19.06 -15.24 36.73
CA ASN A 7 -19.78 -15.32 35.47
C ASN A 7 -18.94 -14.93 34.24
N VAL A 8 -18.36 -15.94 33.56
CA VAL A 8 -17.41 -15.77 32.44
C VAL A 8 -18.12 -15.34 31.14
N GLN A 9 -19.46 -15.34 31.14
CA GLN A 9 -20.31 -14.96 30.01
C GLN A 9 -21.09 -13.70 30.39
N ARG A 10 -20.61 -12.52 29.95
CA ARG A 10 -21.39 -11.28 30.08
C ARG A 10 -22.64 -11.39 29.19
N THR A 11 -23.82 -11.40 29.79
CA THR A 11 -25.12 -11.42 29.08
C THR A 11 -25.48 -10.09 28.42
N ARG A 12 -24.92 -8.97 28.90
CA ARG A 12 -25.17 -7.63 28.35
C ARG A 12 -23.90 -7.06 27.72
N GLY A 13 -24.05 -6.46 26.54
CA GLY A 13 -23.01 -5.66 25.89
C GLY A 13 -22.53 -4.51 26.78
N GLN A 14 -21.34 -3.98 26.47
CA GLN A 14 -20.76 -2.88 27.23
C GLN A 14 -21.69 -1.64 27.18
N LYS A 15 -22.08 -1.13 28.36
CA LYS A 15 -23.07 -0.06 28.53
C LYS A 15 -22.69 1.23 27.82
N HIS A 16 -21.39 1.53 27.78
CA HIS A 16 -20.83 2.72 27.15
C HIS A 16 -20.01 2.28 25.93
N GLN A 17 -20.64 2.35 24.76
CA GLN A 17 -20.00 2.10 23.48
C GLN A 17 -19.43 3.41 22.93
N ASN A 18 -18.30 3.34 22.24
CA ASN A 18 -17.74 4.50 21.58
C ASN A 18 -18.60 4.84 20.35
N SER A 19 -19.01 6.10 20.22
CA SER A 19 -19.75 6.58 19.04
C SER A 19 -18.90 6.64 17.78
N SER A 20 -17.58 6.82 17.94
CA SER A 20 -16.61 6.84 16.85
C SER A 20 -15.34 6.08 17.22
N ALA A 21 -14.67 5.53 16.22
CA ALA A 21 -13.39 4.87 16.42
C ALA A 21 -12.31 5.87 16.83
N PHE A 22 -11.39 5.44 17.70
CA PHE A 22 -10.25 6.26 18.11
C PHE A 22 -9.39 6.67 16.91
N LYS A 23 -9.12 7.97 16.79
CA LYS A 23 -8.22 8.57 15.80
C LYS A 23 -7.12 9.33 16.54
N ASN A 24 -5.86 8.95 16.32
CA ASN A 24 -4.74 9.62 17.00
C ASN A 24 -4.52 11.07 16.55
N THR A 25 -5.03 11.46 15.38
CA THR A 25 -4.93 12.80 14.81
C THR A 25 -6.02 13.78 15.26
N LEU A 26 -7.05 13.32 16.00
CA LEU A 26 -8.22 14.14 16.32
C LEU A 26 -7.87 15.38 17.16
N HIS A 27 -6.99 15.22 18.15
CA HIS A 27 -6.59 16.28 19.08
C HIS A 27 -5.08 16.56 19.10
N ASP A 28 -4.29 15.74 18.41
CA ASP A 28 -2.84 15.84 18.36
C ASP A 28 -2.38 15.80 16.91
N LYS A 29 -2.13 17.00 16.38
CA LYS A 29 -1.66 17.22 15.01
C LYS A 29 -0.16 17.52 14.98
N SER A 30 0.58 17.10 16.00
CA SER A 30 2.02 17.30 16.03
C SER A 30 2.71 16.58 14.86
N LYS A 31 3.79 17.17 14.35
CA LYS A 31 4.62 16.57 13.28
C LYS A 31 5.03 15.14 13.65
N LYS A 32 5.40 14.92 14.92
CA LYS A 32 5.75 13.59 15.45
C LYS A 32 4.65 12.54 15.25
N THR A 33 3.39 12.90 15.47
CA THR A 33 2.26 11.98 15.28
C THR A 33 2.00 11.72 13.80
N GLN A 34 2.17 12.73 12.95
CA GLN A 34 2.10 12.58 11.49
C GLN A 34 3.21 11.66 10.98
N ASP A 35 4.46 11.85 11.41
CA ASP A 35 5.61 11.02 11.05
C ASP A 35 5.44 9.57 11.49
N MET A 36 4.87 9.34 12.69
CA MET A 36 4.55 7.97 13.13
C MET A 36 3.46 7.32 12.26
N ASN A 37 2.47 8.09 11.82
CA ASN A 37 1.39 7.58 10.96
C ASN A 37 1.84 7.30 9.52
N SER A 38 2.77 8.09 8.99
CA SER A 38 3.33 7.91 7.64
C SER A 38 4.44 6.84 7.58
N MET A 39 4.87 6.31 8.73
CA MET A 39 5.94 5.33 8.79
C MET A 39 5.56 4.00 8.11
N ALA A 40 6.21 3.71 6.98
CA ALA A 40 5.99 2.46 6.23
C ALA A 40 6.54 1.23 6.99
N LEU A 41 5.71 0.20 7.17
CA LEU A 41 6.05 -1.06 7.85
C LEU A 41 6.38 -2.17 6.84
N PHE A 42 7.66 -2.40 6.58
CA PHE A 42 8.17 -3.41 5.62
C PHE A 42 8.92 -4.55 6.32
N ASN A 43 9.21 -5.63 5.60
CA ASN A 43 10.01 -6.78 6.05
C ASN A 43 9.42 -7.53 7.25
N MET A 44 8.08 -7.56 7.36
CA MET A 44 7.37 -8.24 8.43
C MET A 44 6.14 -9.01 7.94
N CYS A 45 5.73 -9.99 8.73
CA CYS A 45 4.48 -10.73 8.51
C CYS A 45 3.27 -9.87 8.88
N ALA A 46 2.10 -10.18 8.29
CA ALA A 46 0.85 -9.43 8.48
C ALA A 46 0.52 -9.21 9.96
N ARG A 47 0.57 -10.28 10.77
CA ARG A 47 0.33 -10.20 12.23
C ARG A 47 1.24 -9.19 12.91
N CYS A 48 2.51 -9.12 12.53
CA CYS A 48 3.45 -8.20 13.15
C CYS A 48 3.24 -6.75 12.68
N GLN A 49 2.82 -6.56 11.43
CA GLN A 49 2.36 -5.26 10.91
C GLN A 49 1.19 -4.74 11.73
N ASP A 50 0.15 -5.55 11.91
CA ASP A 50 -1.04 -5.18 12.67
C ASP A 50 -0.71 -4.76 14.11
N ILE A 51 0.19 -5.49 14.77
CA ILE A 51 0.61 -5.17 16.14
C ILE A 51 1.30 -3.80 16.19
N ILE A 52 2.19 -3.49 15.25
CA ILE A 52 2.88 -2.19 15.24
C ILE A 52 1.91 -1.08 14.81
N GLN A 53 1.09 -1.30 13.79
CA GLN A 53 0.09 -0.34 13.33
C GLN A 53 -0.91 -0.03 14.44
N TRP A 54 -1.34 -1.02 15.23
CA TRP A 54 -2.15 -0.82 16.41
C TRP A 54 -1.44 0.05 17.46
N LYS A 55 -0.15 -0.20 17.71
CA LYS A 55 0.65 0.63 18.63
C LYS A 55 0.71 2.09 18.15
N ILE A 56 0.90 2.33 16.85
CA ILE A 56 0.90 3.67 16.27
C ILE A 56 -0.49 4.32 16.39
N LYS A 57 -1.54 3.59 15.98
CA LYS A 57 -2.93 4.03 16.02
C LYS A 57 -3.37 4.46 17.42
N PHE A 58 -2.93 3.75 18.46
CA PHE A 58 -3.29 4.04 19.85
C PHE A 58 -2.21 4.78 20.65
N LYS A 59 -1.22 5.40 19.98
CA LYS A 59 -0.11 6.14 20.62
C LYS A 59 0.67 5.36 21.68
N LYS A 60 0.75 4.03 21.52
CA LYS A 60 1.52 3.10 22.37
C LYS A 60 2.88 2.74 21.76
N TYR A 61 3.22 3.31 20.60
CA TYR A 61 4.50 3.12 19.93
C TYR A 61 5.60 3.91 20.61
N LYS A 62 6.71 3.24 20.94
CA LYS A 62 7.90 3.86 21.53
C LYS A 62 9.07 3.75 20.54
N PRO A 63 9.53 4.86 19.94
CA PRO A 63 10.69 4.83 19.06
C PRO A 63 11.97 4.50 19.85
N LEU A 64 12.99 4.03 19.14
CA LEU A 64 14.32 3.82 19.72
C LEU A 64 15.06 5.16 19.79
N SER A 65 15.74 5.43 20.90
CA SER A 65 16.70 6.53 21.01
C SER A 65 18.06 6.17 20.42
N VAL A 66 18.45 4.90 20.53
CA VAL A 66 19.73 4.35 20.08
C VAL A 66 19.48 3.05 19.31
N PRO A 67 20.25 2.76 18.25
CA PRO A 67 20.13 1.49 17.52
C PRO A 67 20.29 0.26 18.42
N ARG A 68 19.46 -0.76 18.19
CA ARG A 68 19.50 -2.04 18.92
C ARG A 68 20.39 -3.06 18.21
N LYS A 69 20.94 -4.02 18.97
CA LYS A 69 21.68 -5.17 18.43
C LYS A 69 20.76 -6.12 17.67
N CYS A 70 21.18 -6.56 16.49
CA CYS A 70 20.52 -7.58 15.69
C CYS A 70 20.76 -8.98 16.26
N VAL A 71 19.74 -9.84 16.24
CA VAL A 71 19.88 -11.25 16.70
C VAL A 71 20.71 -12.10 15.74
N LYS A 72 20.79 -11.73 14.45
CA LYS A 72 21.51 -12.49 13.42
C LYS A 72 22.97 -12.04 13.29
N CYS A 73 23.23 -10.79 12.91
CA CYS A 73 24.60 -10.28 12.75
C CYS A 73 25.23 -9.76 14.05
N GLN A 74 24.48 -9.64 15.15
CA GLN A 74 24.96 -9.14 16.46
C GLN A 74 25.45 -7.68 16.49
N GLU A 75 25.40 -6.97 15.36
CA GLU A 75 25.74 -5.56 15.24
C GLU A 75 24.58 -4.64 15.66
N LYS A 76 24.89 -3.40 16.05
CA LYS A 76 23.91 -2.36 16.42
C LYS A 76 23.29 -1.68 15.19
N THR A 77 22.65 -2.46 14.32
CA THR A 77 22.12 -1.98 13.03
C THR A 77 20.62 -1.74 13.02
N ILE A 78 19.89 -2.14 14.07
CA ILE A 78 18.42 -1.99 14.11
C ILE A 78 18.05 -0.56 14.49
N LYS A 79 17.57 0.20 13.49
CA LYS A 79 17.11 1.59 13.67
C LYS A 79 15.62 1.69 14.03
N ARG A 80 14.83 0.70 13.64
CA ARG A 80 13.36 0.69 13.81
C ARG A 80 12.95 0.00 15.11
N ALA A 81 11.97 0.55 15.82
CA ALA A 81 11.54 0.00 17.09
C ALA A 81 10.80 -1.34 16.93
N TYR A 82 10.88 -2.17 17.97
CA TYR A 82 10.26 -3.51 18.06
C TYR A 82 10.79 -4.56 17.08
N MET A 83 11.80 -4.25 16.26
CA MET A 83 12.49 -5.23 15.42
C MET A 83 13.61 -5.93 16.18
N ILE A 84 13.85 -7.19 15.84
CA ILE A 84 14.89 -8.03 16.44
C ILE A 84 15.96 -8.46 15.41
N ILE A 85 15.65 -8.34 14.13
CA ILE A 85 16.57 -8.61 13.02
C ILE A 85 16.64 -7.33 12.17
N CYS A 86 17.84 -6.97 11.70
CA CYS A 86 18.05 -5.82 10.83
C CYS A 86 17.66 -6.13 9.37
N ASP A 87 17.37 -5.10 8.59
CA ASP A 87 16.95 -5.21 7.19
C ASP A 87 17.89 -6.06 6.31
N PRO A 88 19.24 -5.91 6.33
CA PRO A 88 20.11 -6.75 5.50
C PRO A 88 20.02 -8.24 5.86
N CYS A 89 19.88 -8.56 7.15
CA CYS A 89 19.70 -9.95 7.57
C CYS A 89 18.33 -10.49 7.14
N VAL A 90 17.28 -9.66 7.07
CA VAL A 90 15.97 -10.08 6.57
C VAL A 90 16.04 -10.37 5.07
N SER A 91 16.68 -9.51 4.28
CA SER A 91 16.85 -9.73 2.84
C SER A 91 17.57 -11.05 2.54
N GLY A 92 18.58 -11.41 3.32
CA GLY A 92 19.32 -12.67 3.15
C GLY A 92 18.61 -13.93 3.66
N THR A 93 17.73 -13.82 4.68
CA THR A 93 17.13 -14.99 5.34
C THR A 93 15.64 -15.17 5.05
N GLY A 94 14.96 -14.14 4.56
CA GLY A 94 13.52 -14.17 4.25
C GLY A 94 12.60 -14.29 5.47
N VAL A 95 13.09 -14.01 6.68
CA VAL A 95 12.32 -14.15 7.93
C VAL A 95 11.74 -12.82 8.42
N CYS A 96 10.64 -12.85 9.17
CA CYS A 96 10.05 -11.63 9.71
C CYS A 96 11.00 -10.87 10.67
N ALA A 97 11.22 -9.58 10.42
CA ALA A 97 12.12 -8.74 11.22
C ALA A 97 11.77 -8.62 12.71
N LYS A 98 10.49 -8.81 13.07
CA LYS A 98 9.98 -8.65 14.44
C LYS A 98 9.92 -9.96 15.23
N CYS A 99 9.47 -11.06 14.62
CA CYS A 99 9.28 -12.32 15.33
C CYS A 99 10.26 -13.42 14.91
N GLY A 100 11.05 -13.23 13.84
CA GLY A 100 12.03 -14.19 13.36
C GLY A 100 11.43 -15.47 12.78
N LYS A 101 10.10 -15.52 12.56
CA LYS A 101 9.41 -16.67 11.97
C LYS A 101 9.33 -16.56 10.45
N ASN A 102 9.29 -17.71 9.78
CA ASN A 102 9.06 -17.88 8.35
C ASN A 102 7.56 -17.80 8.01
N ALA A 103 6.86 -16.80 8.54
CA ALA A 103 5.51 -16.47 8.11
C ALA A 103 5.67 -15.39 7.05
N GLY A 104 5.44 -15.75 5.78
CA GLY A 104 5.74 -14.94 4.58
C GLY A 104 5.68 -13.42 4.79
N ILE A 105 6.74 -12.75 4.31
CA ILE A 105 6.85 -11.29 4.37
C ILE A 105 5.82 -10.69 3.42
N VAL A 106 4.97 -9.78 3.93
CA VAL A 106 3.86 -9.20 3.16
C VAL A 106 4.33 -8.10 2.21
N VAL A 107 5.33 -7.31 2.63
CA VAL A 107 5.87 -6.18 1.85
C VAL A 107 7.38 -6.16 2.01
N ARG A 108 8.14 -6.32 0.92
CA ARG A 108 9.59 -6.11 0.93
C ARG A 108 9.88 -4.63 0.79
N GLN A 109 11.04 -4.19 1.30
CA GLN A 109 11.42 -2.79 1.25
C GLN A 109 11.56 -2.27 -0.20
N GLU A 110 12.07 -3.10 -1.10
CA GLU A 110 12.21 -2.81 -2.53
C GLU A 110 10.86 -2.57 -3.22
N ASP A 111 9.86 -3.42 -2.94
CA ASP A 111 8.50 -3.24 -3.44
C ASP A 111 7.91 -1.90 -2.98
N ALA A 112 8.14 -1.53 -1.71
CA ALA A 112 7.64 -0.28 -1.14
C ALA A 112 8.24 0.97 -1.81
N GLN A 113 9.44 0.89 -2.38
CA GLN A 113 10.13 2.01 -3.04
C GLN A 113 9.77 2.15 -4.52
N LEU A 114 9.48 1.03 -5.20
CA LEU A 114 9.08 1.01 -6.61
C LEU A 114 7.63 1.47 -6.83
N GLN A 115 6.74 1.15 -5.88
CA GLN A 115 5.31 1.49 -5.91
C GLN A 115 5.01 2.98 -6.20
N PRO A 116 5.58 3.97 -5.50
CA PRO A 116 5.26 5.39 -5.75
C PRO A 116 5.71 5.89 -7.13
N SER A 117 6.81 5.35 -7.65
CA SER A 117 7.30 5.68 -8.99
C SER A 117 6.35 5.13 -10.07
N LEU A 118 6.01 3.84 -9.96
CA LEU A 118 5.04 3.18 -10.83
C LEU A 118 3.67 3.88 -10.80
N GLU A 119 3.18 4.22 -9.61
CA GLU A 119 1.88 4.89 -9.46
C GLU A 119 1.87 6.28 -10.11
N THR A 120 3.00 7.01 -10.03
CA THR A 120 3.15 8.31 -10.70
C THR A 120 3.14 8.15 -12.21
N MET A 121 3.93 7.21 -12.75
CA MET A 121 3.94 6.89 -14.18
C MET A 121 2.54 6.49 -14.67
N PHE A 122 1.83 5.64 -13.94
CA PHE A 122 0.48 5.21 -14.28
C PHE A 122 -0.51 6.39 -14.28
N ARG A 123 -0.42 7.29 -13.30
CA ARG A 123 -1.25 8.51 -13.27
C ARG A 123 -0.98 9.42 -14.46
N ASP A 124 0.28 9.58 -14.86
CA ASP A 124 0.63 10.44 -16.00
C ASP A 124 0.18 9.82 -17.32
N GLN A 125 0.30 8.50 -17.47
CA GLN A 125 -0.27 7.78 -18.62
C GLN A 125 -1.78 7.98 -18.75
N ILE A 126 -2.53 8.03 -17.64
CA ILE A 126 -3.97 8.30 -17.65
C ILE A 126 -4.27 9.77 -18.02
N LYS A 127 -3.42 10.71 -17.59
CA LYS A 127 -3.58 12.15 -17.92
C LYS A 127 -3.32 12.45 -19.39
N CYS A 128 -2.41 11.71 -20.03
CA CYS A 128 -2.10 11.87 -21.46
C CYS A 128 -3.25 11.40 -22.37
N LEU A 129 -4.23 10.65 -21.86
CA LEU A 129 -5.42 10.29 -22.61
C LEU A 129 -6.39 11.47 -22.71
N SER A 130 -7.09 11.58 -23.85
CA SER A 130 -8.20 12.52 -23.99
C SER A 130 -9.29 12.26 -22.93
N GLU A 131 -9.99 13.30 -22.50
CA GLU A 131 -10.99 13.20 -21.41
C GLU A 131 -12.05 12.12 -21.68
N ARG A 132 -12.46 11.94 -22.95
CA ARG A 132 -13.39 10.86 -23.35
C ARG A 132 -12.79 9.48 -23.05
N ARG A 133 -11.54 9.24 -23.44
CA ARG A 133 -10.83 7.96 -23.25
C ARG A 133 -10.45 7.73 -21.78
N ARG A 134 -10.10 8.79 -21.06
CA ARG A 134 -9.91 8.74 -19.62
C ARG A 134 -11.18 8.31 -18.90
N ARG A 135 -12.35 8.86 -19.26
CA ARG A 135 -13.64 8.47 -18.67
C ARG A 135 -14.06 7.04 -19.04
N THR A 136 -13.74 6.54 -20.24
CA THR A 136 -14.01 5.14 -20.58
C THR A 136 -13.12 4.20 -19.77
N PHE A 137 -11.84 4.54 -19.62
CA PHE A 137 -10.90 3.79 -18.80
C PHE A 137 -11.31 3.73 -17.32
N LEU A 138 -11.67 4.87 -16.70
CA LEU A 138 -12.12 4.92 -15.31
C LEU A 138 -13.43 4.12 -15.09
N ARG A 139 -14.36 4.15 -16.05
CA ARG A 139 -15.57 3.31 -16.00
C ARG A 139 -15.24 1.83 -16.05
N TYR A 140 -14.29 1.44 -16.90
CA TYR A 140 -13.80 0.07 -16.99
C TYR A 140 -13.19 -0.40 -15.66
N LEU A 141 -12.33 0.41 -15.03
CA LEU A 141 -11.75 0.10 -13.71
C LEU A 141 -12.82 -0.10 -12.62
N ASN A 142 -13.81 0.80 -12.54
CA ASN A 142 -14.91 0.66 -11.58
C ASN A 142 -15.73 -0.61 -11.82
N LYS A 143 -15.91 -1.02 -13.08
CA LYS A 143 -16.58 -2.28 -13.44
C LYS A 143 -15.78 -3.51 -12.99
N LEU A 144 -14.46 -3.48 -13.13
CA LEU A 144 -13.60 -4.56 -12.63
C LEU A 144 -13.68 -4.67 -11.10
N GLN A 145 -13.70 -3.53 -10.39
CA GLN A 145 -13.81 -3.54 -8.92
C GLN A 145 -15.15 -4.05 -8.41
N SER A 146 -16.25 -3.83 -9.15
CA SER A 146 -17.56 -4.34 -8.75
C SER A 146 -17.73 -5.84 -9.01
N THR A 147 -16.96 -6.43 -9.93
CA THR A 147 -17.03 -7.88 -10.25
C THR A 147 -16.04 -8.74 -9.46
N SER A 148 -15.03 -8.15 -8.80
CA SER A 148 -13.94 -8.85 -8.13
C SER A 148 -14.05 -8.82 -6.60
N SER A 149 -14.95 -9.63 -6.03
CA SER A 149 -15.12 -9.80 -4.59
C SER A 149 -14.36 -10.99 -3.98
N VAL A 150 -13.48 -11.67 -4.72
CA VAL A 150 -12.63 -12.79 -4.21
C VAL A 150 -11.15 -12.52 -4.49
N GLN A 151 -10.30 -12.82 -3.51
CA GLN A 151 -8.91 -12.36 -3.40
C GLN A 151 -7.93 -12.91 -4.47
N ASP A 152 -8.36 -13.87 -5.30
CA ASP A 152 -7.52 -14.54 -6.29
C ASP A 152 -7.46 -13.84 -7.68
N GLY A 153 -8.25 -12.79 -7.92
CA GLY A 153 -8.40 -12.15 -9.24
C GLY A 153 -7.63 -10.84 -9.47
N LYS A 154 -6.71 -10.44 -8.57
CA LYS A 154 -6.05 -9.12 -8.65
C LYS A 154 -5.06 -9.02 -9.80
N GLU A 155 -4.32 -10.09 -10.07
CA GLU A 155 -3.33 -10.13 -11.14
C GLU A 155 -4.03 -10.07 -12.51
N ASP A 156 -5.09 -10.85 -12.70
CA ASP A 156 -5.93 -10.83 -13.91
C ASP A 156 -6.60 -9.48 -14.15
N ALA A 157 -7.07 -8.82 -13.09
CA ALA A 157 -7.69 -7.50 -13.18
C ALA A 157 -6.66 -6.42 -13.58
N MET A 158 -5.42 -6.53 -13.09
CA MET A 158 -4.34 -5.61 -13.44
C MET A 158 -3.93 -5.79 -14.91
N ALA A 159 -3.78 -7.04 -15.38
CA ALA A 159 -3.47 -7.34 -16.78
C ALA A 159 -4.55 -6.80 -17.74
N LYS A 160 -5.83 -7.01 -17.40
CA LYS A 160 -6.97 -6.46 -18.17
C LYS A 160 -7.00 -4.94 -18.21
N ALA A 161 -6.63 -4.29 -17.10
CA ALA A 161 -6.52 -2.84 -17.05
C ALA A 161 -5.38 -2.32 -17.92
N GLU A 162 -4.23 -2.98 -17.90
CA GLU A 162 -3.08 -2.60 -18.73
C GLU A 162 -3.38 -2.78 -20.24
N GLU A 163 -4.01 -3.88 -20.61
CA GLU A 163 -4.45 -4.12 -21.99
C GLU A 163 -5.44 -3.05 -22.47
N LYS A 164 -6.43 -2.69 -21.65
CA LYS A 164 -7.40 -1.64 -21.98
C LYS A 164 -6.76 -0.27 -22.11
N LEU A 165 -5.70 -0.01 -21.33
CA LEU A 165 -4.93 1.23 -21.44
C LEU A 165 -4.14 1.28 -22.75
N LYS A 166 -3.57 0.14 -23.19
CA LYS A 166 -2.84 0.01 -24.45
C LYS A 166 -3.76 0.21 -25.66
N GLU A 167 -4.95 -0.39 -25.64
CA GLU A 167 -5.99 -0.23 -26.68
C GLU A 167 -6.39 1.25 -26.86
N LEU A 168 -6.58 1.98 -25.75
CA LEU A 168 -6.96 3.39 -25.79
C LEU A 168 -5.84 4.33 -26.24
N LYS A 169 -4.56 3.90 -26.15
CA LYS A 169 -3.40 4.64 -26.66
C LYS A 169 -3.16 4.39 -28.15
N LEU A 170 -3.26 3.15 -28.62
CA LEU A 170 -3.07 2.80 -30.04
C LEU A 170 -4.06 3.51 -30.97
N SER A 171 -5.29 3.73 -30.50
CA SER A 171 -6.28 4.55 -31.22
C SER A 171 -5.89 6.03 -31.32
N VAL A 172 -4.86 6.53 -30.60
CA VAL A 172 -4.35 7.91 -30.78
C VAL A 172 -3.39 7.93 -31.98
N ASP A 173 -2.53 6.92 -32.07
CA ASP A 173 -1.51 6.83 -33.11
C ASP A 173 -2.17 6.63 -34.49
N GLU A 174 -3.22 5.80 -34.57
CA GLU A 174 -4.01 5.65 -35.81
C GLU A 174 -4.76 6.94 -36.21
N ASP A 175 -5.29 7.70 -35.26
CA ASP A 175 -5.97 8.98 -35.54
C ASP A 175 -4.97 10.09 -35.96
N LEU A 176 -3.69 9.99 -35.55
CA LEU A 176 -2.64 10.95 -35.88
C LEU A 176 -2.01 10.68 -37.26
N GLU A 177 -1.84 9.40 -37.64
CA GLU A 177 -1.44 9.00 -38.99
C GLU A 177 -2.49 9.38 -40.05
N SER A 178 -3.76 9.49 -39.66
CA SER A 178 -4.82 10.00 -40.54
C SER A 178 -4.72 11.50 -40.83
N LEU A 179 -3.99 12.29 -40.04
CA LEU A 179 -3.90 13.75 -40.19
C LEU A 179 -2.63 14.20 -40.92
N THR A 180 -1.57 13.40 -40.92
CA THR A 180 -0.30 13.71 -41.60
C THR A 180 -0.31 13.41 -43.10
N SER A 181 -1.32 12.69 -43.60
CA SER A 181 -1.47 12.35 -45.03
C SER A 181 -2.20 13.41 -45.87
N HIS A 182 -2.60 14.55 -45.30
CA HIS A 182 -3.35 15.62 -46.01
C HIS A 182 -2.57 16.93 -46.22
N SER A 183 -1.26 16.97 -45.93
CA SER A 183 -0.46 18.20 -46.00
C SER A 183 0.71 18.18 -46.99
N GLU A 184 0.80 17.20 -47.89
CA GLU A 184 1.85 17.15 -48.93
C GLU A 184 1.29 17.15 -50.37
N GLU A 185 0.32 18.00 -50.70
CA GLU A 185 0.01 18.30 -52.12
C GLU A 185 -0.45 19.76 -52.27
N SER A 186 0.46 20.73 -52.17
CA SER A 186 0.25 22.04 -52.81
C SER A 186 1.55 22.86 -52.99
N GLU A 187 2.60 22.30 -53.58
CA GLU A 187 3.64 23.11 -54.23
C GLU A 187 4.14 22.37 -55.48
N ASN A 188 3.39 22.51 -56.57
CA ASN A 188 3.95 22.58 -57.92
C ASN A 188 2.83 22.96 -58.88
N ASP A 189 2.84 24.21 -59.34
CA ASP A 189 2.29 24.59 -60.63
C ASP A 189 3.11 25.79 -61.17
N PRO A 190 3.20 25.96 -62.51
CA PRO A 190 4.46 26.14 -63.23
C PRO A 190 4.94 27.59 -63.42
#